data_AF-A0A662J7S4-F1
#
_entry.id   AF-A0A662J7S4-F1
#
_cell.length_a   1.000
_cell.length_b   1.000
_cell.length_c   1.000
_cell.angle_alpha   90.00
_cell.angle_beta   90.00
_cell.angle_gamma   90.00
#
_symmetry.space_group_name_H-M   'P 1'
#
loop_
_entity.id
_entity.type
_entity.pdbx_description
1 polymer ?
#
loop_
_entity_poly.entity_id
_entity_poly.type
_entity_poly.pdbx_seq_one_letter_code
_entity_poly.pdbx_strand_id
1 'polypeptide(L)' 'MALRGGEKVKGGGVVLLGPIPIVFGSDASAVKALLILAIALTVIVLLLFLAPWWLG' A
#
# COMPACT_ATOMS: atom_id res chain seq x y z
N MET A 1 -31.25 29.34 -6.98
CA MET A 1 -30.21 28.78 -6.08
C MET A 1 -29.82 27.40 -6.60
N ALA A 2 -28.70 27.28 -7.31
CA ALA A 2 -28.25 26.02 -7.91
C ALA A 2 -26.80 25.75 -7.47
N LEU A 3 -26.64 25.10 -6.32
CA LEU A 3 -25.36 24.50 -5.93
C LEU A 3 -25.38 23.04 -6.36
N ARG A 4 -24.93 22.76 -7.60
CA ARG A 4 -24.51 21.41 -7.99
C ARG A 4 -22.99 21.35 -7.91
N GLY A 5 -22.49 21.43 -6.67
CA GLY A 5 -21.14 21.01 -6.34
C GLY A 5 -21.06 19.50 -6.50
N GLY A 6 -20.89 19.03 -7.74
CA GLY A 6 -20.46 17.67 -8.00
C GLY A 6 -18.99 17.56 -7.62
N GLU A 7 -18.71 17.52 -6.32
CA GLU A 7 -17.36 17.27 -5.82
C GLU A 7 -16.97 15.89 -6.35
N LYS A 8 -15.96 15.85 -7.24
CA LYS A 8 -15.36 14.59 -7.67
C LYS A 8 -14.77 13.95 -6.43
N VAL A 9 -15.54 13.05 -5.80
CA VAL A 9 -15.09 12.29 -4.64
C VAL A 9 -13.84 11.54 -5.07
N LYS A 10 -12.67 12.03 -4.65
CA LYS A 10 -11.40 11.35 -4.82
C LYS A 10 -11.36 10.22 -3.80
N GLY A 11 -12.15 9.18 -4.06
CA GLY A 11 -12.12 7.95 -3.29
C GLY A 11 -10.82 7.20 -3.59
N GLY A 12 -10.11 6.81 -2.54
CA GLY A 12 -9.02 5.85 -2.61
C GLY A 12 -9.10 4.86 -1.47
N GLY A 13 -8.99 3.58 -1.78
CA GLY A 13 -9.06 2.46 -0.85
C GLY A 13 -7.86 1.53 -1.00
N VAL A 14 -7.61 0.74 0.05
CA VAL A 14 -6.60 -0.31 0.08
C VAL A 14 -7.30 -1.63 0.34
N VAL A 15 -6.99 -2.65 -0.47
CA VAL A 15 -7.42 -4.03 -0.31
C VAL A 15 -6.20 -4.85 0.13
N LEU A 16 -6.28 -5.53 1.27
CA LEU A 16 -5.22 -6.43 1.73
C LEU A 16 -5.49 -7.84 1.18
N LEU A 17 -4.70 -8.29 0.19
CA LEU A 17 -4.74 -9.66 -0.34
C LEU A 17 -3.53 -10.44 0.19
N GLY A 18 -3.73 -11.11 1.33
CA GLY A 18 -2.60 -11.70 2.06
C GLY A 18 -1.59 -10.62 2.46
N PRO A 19 -0.27 -10.91 2.48
CA PRO A 19 0.75 -9.90 2.78
C PRO A 19 0.90 -8.85 1.66
N ILE A 20 0.12 -8.94 0.57
CA ILE A 20 0.21 -8.05 -0.57
C ILE A 20 -0.94 -7.03 -0.54
N PRO A 21 -0.68 -5.78 -0.11
CA PRO A 21 -1.65 -4.69 -0.23
C PRO A 21 -1.82 -4.25 -1.70
N ILE A 22 -3.07 -4.10 -2.15
CA ILE A 22 -3.44 -3.54 -3.45
C ILE A 22 -4.19 -2.22 -3.25
N VAL A 23 -3.74 -1.16 -3.94
CA VAL A 23 -4.21 0.21 -3.72
C VAL A 23 -4.98 0.69 -4.94
N PHE A 24 -6.22 1.15 -4.72
CA PHE A 24 -7.11 1.64 -5.76
C PHE A 24 -7.65 3.02 -5.38
N GLY A 25 -7.16 4.09 -6.02
CA GLY A 25 -7.56 5.46 -5.67
C GLY A 25 -6.76 6.57 -6.35
N SER A 26 -7.39 7.75 -6.50
CA SER A 26 -6.84 8.88 -7.28
C SER A 26 -5.75 9.69 -6.57
N ASP A 27 -5.63 9.64 -5.23
CA ASP A 27 -4.59 10.32 -4.47
C ASP A 27 -3.55 9.31 -3.97
N ALA A 28 -2.85 8.75 -4.95
CA ALA A 28 -1.92 7.64 -4.78
C ALA A 28 -0.64 8.02 -4.00
N SER A 29 -0.40 9.29 -3.67
CA SER A 29 0.90 9.74 -3.15
C SER A 29 1.15 9.27 -1.70
N ALA A 30 0.20 9.53 -0.80
CA ALA A 30 0.30 9.09 0.59
C ALA A 30 0.25 7.55 0.68
N VAL A 31 -0.60 6.92 -0.12
CA VAL A 31 -0.73 5.46 -0.12
C VAL A 31 0.49 4.78 -0.76
N LYS A 32 1.11 5.37 -1.79
CA LYS A 32 2.40 4.89 -2.34
C LYS A 32 3.50 4.93 -1.30
N ALA A 33 3.60 6.01 -0.52
CA ALA A 33 4.65 6.13 0.49
C ALA A 33 4.51 5.04 1.55
N LEU A 34 3.29 4.81 2.04
CA LEU A 34 3.01 3.75 3.01
C LEU A 34 3.20 2.34 2.43
N LEU A 35 2.84 2.13 1.16
CA LEU A 35 3.09 0.89 0.43
C LEU A 35 4.58 0.57 0.33
N ILE A 36 5.40 1.55 -0.09
CA ILE A 36 6.85 1.38 -0.25
C ILE A 36 7.46 1.02 1.10
N LEU A 37 7.04 1.70 2.18
CA LEU A 37 7.48 1.39 3.53
C LEU A 37 7.09 -0.03 3.98
N ALA A 38 5.85 -0.44 3.72
CA ALA A 38 5.36 -1.78 4.05
C ALA A 38 6.11 -2.88 3.28
N ILE A 39 6.40 -2.67 1.99
CA ILE A 39 7.19 -3.59 1.17
C ILE A 39 8.62 -3.68 1.70
N ALA A 40 9.25 -2.54 2.02
CA ALA A 40 10.61 -2.52 2.57
C ALA A 40 10.71 -3.32 3.89
N LEU A 41 9.76 -3.10 4.82
CA LEU A 41 9.68 -3.87 6.07
C LEU A 41 9.46 -5.36 5.81
N THR A 42 8.57 -5.71 4.87
CA THR A 42 8.30 -7.11 4.51
C THR A 42 9.55 -7.78 3.95
N VAL A 43 10.30 -7.11 3.08
CA VAL A 43 11.57 -7.64 2.53
C VAL A 43 12.61 -7.84 3.64
N ILE A 44 12.74 -6.91 4.59
CA ILE A 44 13.65 -7.08 5.72
C ILE A 44 13.29 -8.32 6.54
N VAL A 45 12.02 -8.50 6.88
CA VAL A 45 11.56 -9.67 7.64
C VAL A 45 11.82 -10.96 6.86
N LEU A 46 11.55 -10.98 5.55
CA LEU A 46 11.84 -12.13 4.70
C LEU A 46 13.33 -12.44 4.64
N LEU A 47 14.19 -11.43 4.51
CA LEU A 47 15.64 -11.64 4.54
C LEU A 47 16.09 -12.20 5.88
N LEU A 48 15.60 -11.68 7.00
CA LEU A 48 15.92 -12.20 8.33
C LEU A 48 15.47 -13.65 8.52
N PHE A 49 14.35 -14.05 7.90
CA PHE A 49 13.81 -15.40 8.03
C PHE A 49 14.44 -16.41 7.06
N LEU A 50 14.71 -15.99 5.81
CA LEU A 50 15.28 -16.86 4.77
C LEU A 50 16.82 -16.89 4.77
N ALA A 51 17.51 -15.80 5.15
CA ALA A 51 18.97 -15.78 5.19
C ALA A 51 19.59 -16.87 6.08
N PRO A 52 19.13 -17.11 7.32
CA PRO A 52 19.68 -18.18 8.15
C PRO A 52 19.37 -19.58 7.61
N TRP A 53 18.31 -19.74 6.80
CA TRP A 53 18.01 -20.99 6.10
C TRP A 53 18.92 -21.23 4.89
N TRP A 54 19.55 -20.17 4.35
CA TRP A 54 20.45 -20.23 3.19
C TRP A 54 21.94 -20.26 3.59
N LEU A 55 22.25 -19.83 4.81
CA LEU A 55 23.59 -19.78 5.39
C LEU A 55 23.94 -21.01 6.25
N GLY A 56 22.99 -21.94 6.43
CA GLY A 56 23.19 -23.27 7.02
C GLY A 56 23.19 -24.35 5.95
#